data_AF-A0A251WA59-F1
#
_entry.id   AF-A0A251WA59-F1
#
_cell.length_a   1.000
_cell.length_b   1.000
_cell.length_c   1.000
_cell.angle_alpha   90.00
_cell.angle_beta   90.00
_cell.angle_gamma   90.00
#
_symmetry.space_group_name_H-M   'P 1'
#
loop_
_entity.id
_entity.type
_entity.pdbx_description
1 polymer ?
#
loop_
_entity_poly.entity_id
_entity_poly.type
_entity_poly.pdbx_seq_one_letter_code
_entity_poly.pdbx_strand_id
1 'polypeptide(L)'
;LTLHESVVTLASIGFPYIPGLLAFRELPAILQAFEQLNTQPDLLLCDGNGYLHPRRCGSACQIGLLTGIPAIGVAKTYHLGHHESVGNQRGDWQPIWDQDEVIGAVVRSQPNVKPIYVSVGHRIGLDTAIQLTLQCTQQYRLPETTRWADHLANGHTNALV
;
A
#
# COMPACT_ATOMS: atom_id res chain seq x y z
N LEU A 1 16.65 -3.01 4.56
CA LEU A 1 16.17 -1.62 4.81
C LEU A 1 16.42 -1.27 6.29
N THR A 2 16.59 0.01 6.62
CA THR A 2 16.75 0.50 8.00
C THR A 2 15.69 1.57 8.28
N LEU A 3 15.07 1.53 9.46
CA LEU A 3 14.10 2.55 9.89
C LEU A 3 14.86 3.80 10.35
N HIS A 4 14.55 4.95 9.75
CA HIS A 4 15.18 6.23 10.10
C HIS A 4 14.33 7.09 11.05
N GLU A 5 13.03 7.13 10.82
CA GLU A 5 12.09 7.98 11.54
C GLU A 5 10.74 7.28 11.63
N SER A 6 10.02 7.51 12.74
CA SER A 6 8.66 7.02 12.92
C SER A 6 7.84 8.01 13.72
N VAL A 7 6.61 8.24 13.28
CA VAL A 7 5.60 9.02 13.97
C VAL A 7 4.33 8.17 14.08
N VAL A 8 3.67 8.24 15.23
CA VAL A 8 2.35 7.64 15.45
C VAL A 8 1.41 8.71 15.98
N THR A 9 0.25 8.86 15.33
CA THR A 9 -0.78 9.83 15.72
C THR A 9 -2.09 9.12 15.99
N LEU A 10 -2.83 9.60 16.98
CA LEU A 10 -4.20 9.18 17.25
C LEU A 10 -5.16 10.28 16.81
N ALA A 11 -6.18 9.90 16.06
CA ALA A 11 -7.22 10.82 15.60
C ALA A 11 -8.60 10.20 15.79
N SER A 12 -9.59 11.04 16.06
CA SER A 12 -10.99 10.64 16.09
C SER A 12 -11.49 10.31 14.68
N ILE A 13 -12.15 9.17 14.52
CA ILE A 13 -12.72 8.77 13.22
C ILE A 13 -14.02 9.55 12.97
N GLY A 14 -13.98 10.49 12.03
CA GLY A 14 -15.13 11.34 11.67
C GLY A 14 -16.03 10.79 10.54
N PHE A 15 -15.67 9.67 9.91
CA PHE A 15 -16.37 9.14 8.73
C PHE A 15 -16.84 7.68 8.97
N PRO A 16 -18.05 7.25 8.56
CA PRO A 16 -18.54 5.88 8.79
C PRO A 16 -17.83 4.83 7.92
N TYR A 17 -17.93 3.54 8.28
CA TYR A 17 -17.34 2.47 7.48
C TYR A 17 -18.22 2.20 6.26
N ILE A 18 -17.75 2.61 5.09
CA ILE A 18 -18.39 2.36 3.80
C ILE A 18 -17.36 1.66 2.90
N PRO A 19 -17.63 0.44 2.40
CA PRO A 19 -16.71 -0.26 1.51
C PRO A 19 -16.27 0.59 0.32
N GLY A 20 -14.96 0.61 0.05
CA GLY A 20 -14.34 1.46 -0.97
C GLY A 20 -14.16 2.94 -0.60
N LEU A 21 -14.58 3.37 0.59
CA LEU A 21 -14.34 4.72 1.13
C LEU A 21 -13.49 4.71 2.40
N LEU A 22 -12.74 3.63 2.64
CA LEU A 22 -11.92 3.47 3.85
C LEU A 22 -10.94 4.63 4.04
N ALA A 23 -10.33 5.09 2.97
CA ALA A 23 -9.34 6.17 3.05
C ALA A 23 -9.92 7.48 3.63
N PHE A 24 -11.22 7.78 3.49
CA PHE A 24 -11.84 8.94 4.16
C PHE A 24 -11.80 8.84 5.68
N ARG A 25 -11.71 7.62 6.24
CA ARG A 25 -11.58 7.38 7.67
C ARG A 25 -10.14 7.58 8.17
N GLU A 26 -9.17 7.20 7.34
CA GLU A 26 -7.75 7.09 7.75
C GLU A 26 -6.92 8.32 7.34
N LEU A 27 -7.28 8.97 6.24
CA LEU A 27 -6.55 10.11 5.68
C LEU A 27 -6.28 11.22 6.69
N PRO A 28 -7.24 11.67 7.53
CA PRO A 28 -6.96 12.72 8.50
C PRO A 28 -5.82 12.35 9.46
N ALA A 29 -5.79 11.12 9.98
CA ALA A 29 -4.75 10.64 10.87
C ALA A 29 -3.39 10.53 10.15
N ILE A 30 -3.42 10.03 8.91
CA ILE A 30 -2.23 9.90 8.07
C ILE A 30 -1.60 11.27 7.80
N LEU A 31 -2.39 12.26 7.39
CA LEU A 31 -1.90 13.62 7.12
C LEU A 31 -1.32 14.28 8.37
N GLN A 32 -1.97 14.11 9.54
CA GLN A 32 -1.42 14.61 10.81
C GLN A 32 -0.10 13.94 11.21
N ALA A 33 0.07 12.65 10.90
CA ALA A 33 1.35 11.97 11.11
C ALA A 33 2.44 12.49 10.16
N PHE A 34 2.08 12.80 8.90
CA PHE A 34 3.02 13.41 7.94
C PHE A 34 3.50 14.79 8.37
N GLU A 35 2.65 15.62 8.95
CA GLU A 35 3.02 16.95 9.45
C GLU A 35 4.09 16.92 10.57
N GLN A 36 4.24 15.78 11.24
CA GLN A 36 5.20 15.60 12.33
C GLN A 36 6.49 14.90 11.88
N LEU A 37 6.57 14.44 10.63
CA LEU A 37 7.82 13.90 10.08
C LEU A 37 8.79 15.05 9.80
N ASN A 38 10.02 14.91 10.27
CA ASN A 38 11.12 15.81 9.96
C ASN A 38 11.65 15.56 8.54
N THR A 39 11.53 14.33 8.05
CA THR A 39 12.01 13.93 6.73
C THR A 39 10.83 13.64 5.80
N GLN A 40 10.78 14.32 4.65
CA GLN A 40 9.81 14.00 3.61
C GLN A 40 10.25 12.74 2.85
N PRO A 41 9.40 11.70 2.76
CA PRO A 41 9.75 10.51 2.00
C PRO A 41 9.64 10.76 0.49
N ASP A 42 10.50 10.11 -0.28
CA ASP A 42 10.46 10.16 -1.76
C ASP A 42 9.35 9.29 -2.37
N LEU A 43 8.87 8.30 -1.61
CA LEU A 43 7.91 7.30 -2.05
C LEU A 43 7.10 6.73 -0.88
N LEU A 44 5.81 6.52 -1.12
CA LEU A 44 4.89 5.89 -0.17
C LEU A 44 4.53 4.47 -0.62
N LEU A 45 4.69 3.50 0.28
CA LEU A 45 4.11 2.16 0.14
C LEU A 45 2.94 2.03 1.12
N CYS A 46 1.72 2.04 0.59
CA CYS A 46 0.50 2.00 1.39
C CYS A 46 -0.03 0.56 1.51
N ASP A 47 -0.41 0.12 2.72
CA ASP A 47 -1.13 -1.14 2.93
C ASP A 47 -2.58 -0.98 2.46
N GLY A 48 -2.82 -1.21 1.18
CA GLY A 48 -4.09 -0.94 0.54
C GLY A 48 -3.96 -0.86 -0.98
N ASN A 49 -5.06 -0.52 -1.65
CA ASN A 49 -5.09 -0.42 -3.10
C ASN A 49 -4.84 1.03 -3.57
N GLY A 50 -4.24 1.16 -4.75
CA GLY A 50 -4.23 2.38 -5.55
C GLY A 50 -5.26 2.27 -6.69
N TYR A 51 -4.76 2.17 -7.92
CA TYR A 51 -5.57 2.09 -9.14
C TYR A 51 -6.40 0.79 -9.23
N LEU A 52 -5.99 -0.27 -8.53
CA LEU A 52 -6.72 -1.53 -8.34
C LEU A 52 -7.95 -1.32 -7.44
N HIS A 53 -8.91 -0.56 -7.93
CA HIS A 53 -10.11 -0.14 -7.20
C HIS A 53 -11.29 0.05 -8.17
N PRO A 54 -12.56 -0.18 -7.77
CA PRO A 54 -13.71 -0.03 -8.66
C PRO A 54 -13.85 1.37 -9.27
N ARG A 55 -13.28 2.37 -8.60
CA ARG A 55 -13.27 3.78 -9.04
C ARG A 55 -11.89 4.26 -9.49
N ARG A 56 -10.95 3.33 -9.74
CA ARG A 56 -9.54 3.64 -10.10
C ARG A 56 -8.80 4.58 -9.14
N CYS A 57 -9.30 4.65 -7.91
CA CYS A 57 -8.86 5.60 -6.89
C CYS A 57 -9.05 4.98 -5.50
N GLY A 58 -8.10 4.13 -5.11
CA GLY A 58 -7.99 3.58 -3.76
C GLY A 58 -7.22 4.51 -2.81
N SER A 59 -6.89 4.00 -1.61
CA SER A 59 -6.21 4.76 -0.56
C SER A 59 -4.86 5.32 -1.02
N ALA A 60 -4.04 4.52 -1.72
CA ALA A 60 -2.73 4.97 -2.19
C ALA A 60 -2.82 6.12 -3.20
N CYS A 61 -3.87 6.15 -4.04
CA CYS A 61 -4.13 7.27 -4.95
C CYS A 61 -4.46 8.54 -4.19
N GLN A 62 -5.34 8.45 -3.19
CA GLN A 62 -5.78 9.61 -2.43
C GLN A 62 -4.64 10.18 -1.56
N ILE A 63 -3.89 9.31 -0.88
CA ILE A 63 -2.73 9.72 -0.07
C ILE A 63 -1.68 10.39 -0.96
N GLY A 64 -1.32 9.76 -2.08
CA GLY A 64 -0.33 10.33 -3.00
C GLY A 64 -0.77 11.65 -3.61
N LEU A 65 -2.06 11.78 -3.97
CA LEU A 65 -2.62 13.03 -4.49
C LEU A 65 -2.56 14.16 -3.45
N LEU A 66 -2.94 13.89 -2.20
CA LEU A 66 -3.01 14.90 -1.14
C LEU A 66 -1.63 15.32 -0.62
N THR A 67 -0.67 14.38 -0.59
CA THR A 67 0.71 14.65 -0.15
C THR A 67 1.59 15.16 -1.29
N GLY A 68 1.22 14.92 -2.55
CA GLY A 68 2.04 15.19 -3.73
C GLY A 68 3.21 14.21 -3.94
N ILE A 69 3.34 13.20 -3.06
CA ILE A 69 4.42 12.21 -3.04
C ILE A 69 4.02 11.01 -3.92
N PRO A 70 4.95 10.44 -4.71
CA PRO A 70 4.70 9.17 -5.39
C PRO A 70 4.20 8.09 -4.44
N ALA A 71 3.22 7.30 -4.87
CA ALA A 71 2.57 6.31 -4.00
C ALA A 71 2.28 5.00 -4.73
N ILE A 72 2.43 3.89 -4.01
CA ILE A 72 2.13 2.53 -4.45
C ILE A 72 1.15 1.92 -3.45
N GLY A 73 0.09 1.30 -3.95
CA GLY A 73 -0.77 0.42 -3.15
C GLY A 73 -0.25 -1.00 -3.16
N VAL A 74 -0.02 -1.57 -1.97
CA VAL A 74 0.38 -2.97 -1.79
C VAL A 74 -0.64 -3.68 -0.90
N ALA A 75 -1.53 -4.46 -1.50
CA ALA A 75 -2.61 -5.14 -0.79
C ALA A 75 -2.31 -6.61 -0.50
N LYS A 76 -2.81 -7.10 0.65
CA LYS A 76 -2.69 -8.49 1.12
C LYS A 76 -3.71 -9.42 0.48
N THR A 77 -4.86 -8.90 0.10
CA THR A 77 -6.04 -9.63 -0.36
C THR A 77 -6.43 -9.16 -1.75
N TYR A 78 -6.94 -10.11 -2.53
CA TYR A 78 -7.46 -9.80 -3.85
C TYR A 78 -8.71 -8.94 -3.74
N HIS A 79 -8.87 -7.97 -4.64
CA HIS A 79 -10.00 -7.05 -4.61
C HIS A 79 -10.95 -7.22 -5.81
N LEU A 80 -10.44 -7.05 -7.04
CA LEU A 80 -11.24 -7.15 -8.27
C LEU A 80 -10.38 -7.42 -9.51
N GLY A 81 -11.04 -7.66 -10.64
CA GLY A 81 -10.44 -7.90 -11.95
C GLY A 81 -10.35 -9.39 -12.30
N HIS A 82 -9.45 -9.74 -13.21
CA HIS A 82 -8.96 -11.09 -13.43
C HIS A 82 -7.44 -11.07 -13.67
N HIS A 83 -6.75 -12.17 -13.38
CA HIS A 83 -5.36 -12.38 -13.75
C HIS A 83 -5.09 -13.86 -13.95
N GLU A 84 -4.06 -14.19 -14.73
CA GLU A 84 -3.58 -15.57 -14.84
C GLU A 84 -2.87 -16.03 -13.56
N SER A 85 -2.59 -17.33 -13.46
CA SER A 85 -1.80 -17.85 -12.35
C SER A 85 -0.38 -17.26 -12.37
N VAL A 86 0.02 -16.62 -11.27
CA VAL A 86 1.41 -16.15 -11.11
C VAL A 86 2.33 -17.32 -10.74
N GLY A 87 3.50 -17.36 -11.37
CA GLY A 87 4.53 -18.35 -11.07
C GLY A 87 5.01 -18.31 -9.61
N ASN A 88 5.81 -19.30 -9.22
CA ASN A 88 6.26 -19.48 -7.84
C ASN A 88 7.61 -18.81 -7.53
N GLN A 89 8.32 -18.31 -8.54
CA GLN A 89 9.61 -17.66 -8.33
C GLN A 89 9.39 -16.22 -7.86
N ARG A 90 10.28 -15.76 -6.98
CA ARG A 90 10.25 -14.38 -6.51
C ARG A 90 10.43 -13.43 -7.70
N GLY A 91 9.52 -12.48 -7.84
CA GLY A 91 9.48 -11.54 -8.95
C GLY A 91 8.57 -11.97 -10.09
N ASP A 92 8.05 -13.21 -10.09
CA ASP A 92 6.99 -13.58 -11.04
C ASP A 92 5.77 -12.68 -10.80
N TRP A 93 5.18 -12.18 -11.87
CA TRP A 93 3.97 -11.38 -11.79
C TRP A 93 3.09 -11.57 -13.03
N GLN A 94 1.80 -11.27 -12.87
CA GLN A 94 0.82 -11.23 -13.96
C GLN A 94 0.01 -9.92 -13.85
N PRO A 95 -0.33 -9.27 -14.98
CA PRO A 95 -1.20 -8.11 -14.96
C PRO A 95 -2.60 -8.51 -14.47
N ILE A 96 -3.22 -7.61 -13.71
CA ILE A 96 -4.62 -7.71 -13.32
C ILE A 96 -5.41 -6.83 -14.28
N TRP A 97 -6.31 -7.45 -15.03
CA TRP A 97 -7.18 -6.77 -15.98
C TRP A 97 -8.57 -6.56 -15.38
N ASP A 98 -9.17 -5.43 -15.70
CA ASP A 98 -10.59 -5.18 -15.53
C ASP A 98 -11.11 -4.63 -16.86
N GLN A 99 -11.92 -5.45 -17.55
CA GLN A 99 -12.23 -5.25 -18.97
C GLN A 99 -10.93 -5.21 -19.81
N ASP A 100 -10.72 -4.15 -20.59
CA ASP A 100 -9.56 -4.00 -21.47
C ASP A 100 -8.42 -3.19 -20.82
N GLU A 101 -8.46 -2.97 -19.51
CA GLU A 101 -7.54 -2.11 -18.78
C GLU A 101 -6.70 -2.89 -17.74
N VAL A 102 -5.39 -2.69 -17.73
CA VAL A 102 -4.50 -3.18 -16.66
C VAL A 102 -4.59 -2.23 -15.46
N ILE A 103 -5.08 -2.76 -14.34
CA ILE A 103 -5.33 -1.95 -13.13
C ILE A 103 -4.35 -2.23 -11.99
N GLY A 104 -3.46 -3.21 -12.16
CA GLY A 104 -2.44 -3.58 -11.19
C GLY A 104 -1.73 -4.86 -11.61
N ALA A 105 -1.00 -5.47 -10.68
CA ALA A 105 -0.31 -6.73 -10.86
C ALA A 105 -0.46 -7.62 -9.63
N VAL A 106 -0.62 -8.92 -9.86
CA VAL A 106 -0.40 -9.94 -8.83
C VAL A 106 1.08 -10.30 -8.85
N VAL A 107 1.75 -10.23 -7.71
CA VAL A 107 3.22 -10.33 -7.61
C VAL A 107 3.62 -11.39 -6.59
N ARG A 108 4.50 -12.30 -6.99
CA ARG A 108 5.16 -13.25 -6.09
C ARG A 108 6.33 -12.56 -5.38
N SER A 109 6.08 -11.97 -4.21
CA SER A 109 7.15 -11.33 -3.41
C SER A 109 8.08 -12.32 -2.73
N GLN A 110 7.58 -13.53 -2.44
CA GLN A 110 8.32 -14.63 -1.81
C GLN A 110 7.83 -15.97 -2.38
N PRO A 111 8.70 -16.98 -2.56
CA PRO A 111 8.30 -18.28 -3.05
C PRO A 111 7.42 -19.04 -2.03
N ASN A 112 6.54 -19.91 -2.50
CA ASN A 112 5.68 -20.78 -1.68
C ASN A 112 4.73 -20.08 -0.69
N VAL A 113 4.53 -18.76 -0.81
CA VAL A 113 3.54 -18.02 -0.01
C VAL A 113 2.56 -17.29 -0.92
N LYS A 114 1.39 -16.91 -0.39
CA LYS A 114 0.38 -16.16 -1.16
C LYS A 114 1.00 -14.90 -1.81
N PRO A 115 0.66 -14.56 -3.06
CA PRO A 115 1.16 -13.34 -3.71
C PRO A 115 0.60 -12.08 -3.04
N ILE A 116 1.15 -10.93 -3.39
CA ILE A 116 0.65 -9.59 -3.04
C ILE A 116 0.08 -8.92 -4.29
N TYR A 117 -0.74 -7.88 -4.10
CA TYR A 117 -1.36 -7.15 -5.21
C TYR A 117 -0.80 -5.73 -5.21
N VAL A 118 -0.11 -5.37 -6.29
CA VAL A 118 0.57 -4.09 -6.46
C VAL A 118 -0.21 -3.24 -7.44
N SER A 119 -0.45 -1.98 -7.10
CA SER A 119 -1.13 -1.04 -7.99
C SER A 119 -0.55 0.36 -7.85
N VAL A 120 -0.56 1.10 -8.96
CA VAL A 120 -0.12 2.50 -9.00
C VAL A 120 -1.03 3.33 -8.08
N GLY A 121 -0.44 4.14 -7.20
CA GLY A 121 -1.16 5.14 -6.42
C GLY A 121 -1.10 6.50 -7.11
N HIS A 122 0.09 7.11 -7.14
CA HIS A 122 0.32 8.45 -7.66
C HIS A 122 1.73 8.58 -8.26
N ARG A 123 1.88 9.29 -9.38
CA ARG A 123 3.17 9.67 -9.99
C ARG A 123 4.20 8.52 -10.15
N ILE A 124 3.75 7.30 -10.44
CA ILE A 124 4.62 6.15 -10.63
C ILE A 124 4.04 5.19 -11.68
N GLY A 125 4.89 4.53 -12.47
CA GLY A 125 4.49 3.48 -13.40
C GLY A 125 4.37 2.11 -12.72
N LEU A 126 3.59 1.19 -13.31
CA LEU A 126 3.35 -0.13 -12.72
C LEU A 126 4.63 -0.97 -12.59
N ASP A 127 5.46 -1.02 -13.63
CA ASP A 127 6.72 -1.79 -13.60
C ASP A 127 7.65 -1.31 -12.48
N THR A 128 7.82 0.02 -12.37
CA THR A 128 8.58 0.65 -11.29
C THR A 128 7.97 0.35 -9.92
N ALA A 129 6.64 0.39 -9.80
CA ALA A 129 5.96 0.06 -8.56
C ALA A 129 6.21 -1.39 -8.12
N ILE A 130 6.21 -2.34 -9.06
CA ILE A 130 6.52 -3.75 -8.80
C ILE A 130 7.97 -3.87 -8.34
N GLN A 131 8.92 -3.28 -9.07
CA GLN A 131 10.34 -3.33 -8.74
C GLN A 131 10.62 -2.79 -7.33
N LEU A 132 10.11 -1.60 -6.99
CA LEU A 132 10.34 -0.98 -5.69
C LEU A 132 9.66 -1.77 -4.57
N THR A 133 8.46 -2.32 -4.81
CA THR A 133 7.80 -3.23 -3.86
C THR A 133 8.65 -4.47 -3.60
N LEU A 134 9.25 -5.06 -4.63
CA LEU A 134 10.16 -6.19 -4.49
C LEU A 134 11.43 -5.78 -3.71
N GLN A 135 11.98 -4.60 -3.92
CA GLN A 135 13.13 -4.12 -3.14
C GLN A 135 12.82 -3.97 -1.64
N CYS A 136 11.54 -3.70 -1.30
CA CYS A 136 11.03 -3.63 0.06
C CYS A 136 10.47 -4.95 0.60
N THR A 137 10.60 -6.08 -0.10
CA THR A 137 10.12 -7.40 0.34
C THR A 137 11.25 -8.41 0.28
N GLN A 138 12.37 -8.12 0.95
CA GLN A 138 13.55 -8.97 0.90
C GLN A 138 13.38 -10.20 1.79
N GLN A 139 12.87 -9.99 3.01
CA GLN A 139 12.77 -11.04 4.02
C GLN A 139 11.35 -11.57 4.20
N TYR A 140 10.35 -10.74 3.90
CA TYR A 140 8.96 -11.02 4.20
C TYR A 140 8.08 -10.90 2.95
N ARG A 141 6.89 -11.51 3.03
CA ARG A 141 5.83 -11.41 2.01
C ARG A 141 5.39 -9.96 1.77
N LEU A 142 5.24 -9.19 2.84
CA LEU A 142 4.78 -7.81 2.81
C LEU A 142 5.95 -6.85 2.98
N PRO A 143 5.85 -5.63 2.42
CA PRO A 143 6.93 -4.67 2.51
C PRO A 143 7.43 -4.47 3.94
N GLU A 144 8.75 -4.40 4.16
CA GLU A 144 9.29 -4.12 5.49
C GLU A 144 8.75 -2.80 6.04
N THR A 145 8.53 -1.80 5.17
CA THR A 145 7.93 -0.49 5.51
C THR A 145 6.52 -0.61 6.10
N THR A 146 5.61 -1.34 5.45
CA THR A 146 4.24 -1.53 5.96
C THR A 146 4.21 -2.44 7.18
N ARG A 147 5.14 -3.39 7.30
CA ARG A 147 5.30 -4.21 8.52
C ARG A 147 5.73 -3.38 9.72
N TRP A 148 6.68 -2.45 9.55
CA TRP A 148 7.09 -1.53 10.62
C TRP A 148 5.93 -0.62 11.04
N ALA A 149 5.21 -0.05 10.07
CA ALA A 149 4.06 0.79 10.35
C ALA A 149 2.95 0.03 11.12
N ASP A 150 2.60 -1.18 10.66
CA ASP A 150 1.61 -2.05 11.33
C ASP A 150 2.05 -2.43 12.75
N HIS A 151 3.33 -2.74 12.96
CA HIS A 151 3.86 -3.04 14.30
C HIS A 151 3.80 -1.83 15.23
N LEU A 152 4.21 -0.64 14.74
CA LEU A 152 4.19 0.60 15.53
C LEU A 152 2.76 1.04 15.88
N ALA A 153 1.83 0.96 14.94
CA ALA A 153 0.42 1.32 15.16
C ALA A 153 -0.22 0.40 16.22
N ASN A 154 -0.04 -0.92 16.09
CA ASN A 154 -0.59 -1.88 17.06
C ASN A 154 0.10 -1.79 18.44
N GLY A 155 1.40 -1.50 18.47
CA GLY A 155 2.16 -1.35 19.72
C GLY A 155 1.70 -0.16 20.57
N HIS A 156 1.28 0.95 19.95
CA HIS A 156 0.76 2.13 20.65
C HIS A 156 -0.68 1.95 21.13
N THR A 157 -1.51 1.17 20.42
CA THR A 157 -2.88 0.87 20.87
C THR A 157 -2.89 0.10 22.20
N ASN A 158 -1.93 -0.79 22.42
CA ASN A 158 -1.83 -1.57 23.67
C ASN A 158 -1.28 -0.79 24.86
N ALA A 159 -0.67 0.38 24.66
CA ALA A 159 -0.15 1.22 25.75
C ALA A 159 -1.22 2.18 26.33
N LEU A 160 -2.40 2.23 25.71
CA LEU A 160 -3.47 3.20 26.00
C LEU A 160 -4.79 2.54 26.40
N VAL A 161 -4.79 1.22 26.61
CA VAL A 161 -5.91 0.43 27.14
C VAL A 161 -5.54 -0.14 28.50
#